data_AF-A0A1F8DHF5-F1
#
_entry.id   AF-A0A1F8DHF5-F1
#
_cell.length_a   1.000
_cell.length_b   1.000
_cell.length_c   1.000
_cell.angle_alpha   90.00
_cell.angle_beta   90.00
_cell.angle_gamma   90.00
#
_symmetry.space_group_name_H-M   'P 1'
#
loop_
_entity.id
_entity.type
_entity.pdbx_description
1 polymer ?
#
loop_
_entity_poly.entity_id
_entity_poly.type
_entity_poly.pdbx_seq_one_letter_code
_entity_poly.pdbx_strand_id
1 'polypeptide(L)' 'MAYICDNCGKAIVYGRQSTHGRGVAGKRWKKRAQKTLKIFKPNLQKIAVVMDGKRTQMKLCASCISRFRKDGKIKKISLP' A
#
# COMPACT_ATOMS: atom_id res chain seq x y z
N MET A 1 11.36 10.39 -8.05
CA MET A 1 10.87 9.87 -6.74
C MET A 1 10.38 8.44 -6.91
N ALA A 2 11.02 7.48 -6.24
CA ALA A 2 10.58 6.09 -6.24
C ALA A 2 9.20 5.93 -5.56
N TYR A 3 8.43 4.88 -5.91
CA TYR A 3 7.12 4.58 -5.32
C TYR A 3 7.29 3.87 -3.97
N ILE A 4 7.90 4.60 -3.04
CA ILE A 4 8.35 4.12 -1.73
C ILE A 4 7.78 5.04 -0.64
N CYS A 5 7.44 4.45 0.51
CA CYS A 5 7.07 5.23 1.70
C CYS A 5 8.29 5.90 2.32
N ASP A 6 8.24 7.21 2.51
CA ASP A 6 9.36 8.00 3.04
C ASP A 6 9.70 7.66 4.51
N ASN A 7 8.77 7.06 5.26
CA ASN A 7 8.97 6.74 6.68
C ASN A 7 9.39 5.28 6.95
N CYS A 8 8.82 4.30 6.23
CA CYS A 8 9.10 2.88 6.51
C CYS A 8 9.71 2.12 5.33
N GLY A 9 10.00 2.79 4.21
CA GLY A 9 10.62 2.16 3.05
C GLY A 9 9.73 1.15 2.31
N LYS A 10 8.44 1.04 2.65
CA LYS A 10 7.51 0.15 1.95
C LYS A 10 7.50 0.45 0.45
N ALA A 11 7.96 -0.52 -0.33
CA ALA A 11 8.05 -0.46 -1.77
C ALA A 11 7.06 -1.44 -2.42
N ILE A 12 7.10 -1.48 -3.75
CA ILE A 12 6.35 -2.43 -4.54
C ILE A 12 6.83 -3.85 -4.25
N VAL A 13 5.90 -4.78 -4.07
CA VAL A 13 6.20 -6.21 -3.90
C VAL A 13 5.63 -6.99 -5.07
N TYR A 14 6.39 -7.95 -5.58
CA TYR A 14 5.94 -8.88 -6.60
C TYR A 14 5.42 -10.15 -5.94
N GLY A 15 4.22 -10.57 -6.33
CA GLY A 15 3.71 -11.88 -5.95
C GLY A 15 3.09 -12.57 -7.16
N ARG A 16 2.51 -13.74 -6.93
CA ARG A 16 1.89 -14.54 -7.98
C ARG A 16 0.39 -14.30 -8.02
N GLN A 17 -0.17 -14.17 -9.22
CA GLN A 17 -1.60 -14.21 -9.41
C GLN A 17 -2.05 -15.67 -9.48
N SER A 18 -2.99 -16.03 -8.62
CA SER A 18 -3.66 -17.33 -8.65
C SER A 18 -5.15 -17.08 -8.87
N THR A 19 -5.71 -17.69 -9.89
CA THR A 19 -7.16 -17.69 -10.14
C THR A 19 -7.65 -19.14 -10.09
N HIS A 20 -8.78 -19.38 -9.44
CA HIS A 20 -9.44 -20.68 -9.44
C HIS A 20 -10.66 -20.57 -10.35
N GLY A 21 -10.61 -21.23 -11.51
CA GLY A 21 -11.79 -21.35 -12.38
C GLY A 21 -12.82 -22.30 -11.76
N ARG A 22 -14.11 -22.15 -12.11
CA ARG A 22 -15.12 -23.18 -11.79
C ARG A 22 -14.70 -24.52 -12.42
N GLY A 23 -14.79 -25.60 -11.65
CA GLY A 23 -14.51 -26.97 -12.12
C GLY A 23 -13.06 -27.47 -11.93
N VAL A 24 -12.17 -26.71 -11.29
CA VAL A 24 -10.79 -27.14 -10.99
C VAL A 24 -10.70 -28.31 -10.00
N ALA A 25 -11.71 -28.49 -9.14
CA ALA A 25 -11.80 -29.62 -8.22
C ALA A 25 -12.09 -30.96 -8.92
N GLY A 26 -12.61 -30.93 -10.15
CA GLY A 26 -12.98 -32.14 -10.93
C GLY A 26 -11.81 -32.85 -11.61
N LYS A 27 -10.55 -32.62 -11.18
CA LYS A 27 -9.31 -33.24 -11.70
C LYS A 27 -9.04 -33.07 -13.21
N ARG A 28 -9.86 -32.30 -13.95
CA ARG A 28 -9.59 -31.92 -15.34
C ARG A 28 -8.59 -30.77 -15.35
N TRP A 29 -7.30 -31.09 -15.40
CA TRP A 29 -6.18 -30.14 -15.52
C TRP A 29 -6.22 -29.22 -16.77
N LYS A 30 -7.25 -29.34 -17.62
CA LYS A 30 -7.47 -28.53 -18.83
C LYS A 30 -7.65 -27.02 -18.58
N LYS A 31 -8.03 -26.59 -17.37
CA LYS A 31 -8.26 -25.16 -17.04
C LYS A 31 -7.38 -24.65 -15.89
N ARG A 32 -6.11 -25.07 -15.86
CA ARG A 32 -5.15 -24.54 -14.88
C ARG A 32 -4.91 -23.06 -15.14
N ALA A 33 -4.93 -22.24 -14.09
CA ALA A 33 -4.65 -20.81 -14.23
C ALA A 33 -3.23 -20.55 -14.73
N GLN A 34 -3.13 -19.55 -15.61
CA GLN A 34 -1.86 -19.07 -16.12
C GLN A 34 -1.00 -18.51 -14.99
N LYS A 35 0.30 -18.77 -15.04
CA LYS A 35 1.25 -18.24 -14.05
C LYS A 35 1.58 -16.79 -14.41
N THR A 36 0.82 -15.83 -13.91
CA THR A 36 1.11 -14.41 -14.10
C THR A 36 1.62 -13.78 -12.81
N LEU A 37 2.50 -12.79 -12.96
CA LEU A 37 3.00 -11.98 -11.85
C LEU A 37 1.98 -10.89 -11.52
N LYS A 38 1.74 -10.65 -10.24
CA LYS A 38 0.92 -9.57 -9.70
C LYS A 38 1.81 -8.58 -8.96
N ILE A 39 1.65 -7.30 -9.29
CA ILE A 39 2.36 -6.21 -8.65
C ILE A 39 1.50 -5.67 -7.52
N PHE A 40 1.99 -5.75 -6.29
CA PHE A 40 1.35 -5.19 -5.10
C PHE A 40 1.94 -3.82 -4.81
N LYS A 41 1.16 -2.78 -5.14
CA LYS A 41 1.53 -1.39 -4.88
C LYS A 41 1.19 -1.01 -3.43
N PRO A 42 2.10 -0.36 -2.68
CA PRO A 42 1.76 0.22 -1.39
C PRO A 42 0.74 1.36 -1.56
N ASN A 43 -0.23 1.46 -0.65
CA ASN A 43 -1.18 2.59 -0.63
C ASN A 43 -0.48 3.84 -0.07
N LEU A 44 0.19 4.58 -0.95
CA LEU A 44 0.93 5.81 -0.63
C LEU A 44 0.09 7.05 -0.89
N GLN A 45 0.07 7.98 0.05
CA GLN A 45 -0.61 9.26 -0.05
C GLN A 45 0.36 10.39 0.30
N LYS A 46 0.25 11.52 -0.40
CA LYS A 46 1.01 12.74 -0.07
C LYS A 46 0.29 13.47 1.04
N ILE A 47 0.94 13.66 2.19
CA ILE A 47 0.35 14.33 3.36
C ILE A 47 1.35 15.31 3.95
N ALA A 48 0.85 16.44 4.45
CA ALA A 48 1.63 17.38 5.24
C ALA A 48 1.78 16.86 6.68
N VAL A 49 3.02 16.69 7.11
CA VAL A 49 3.38 16.22 8.45
C VAL A 49 4.22 17.29 9.13
N VAL A 50 4.02 17.47 10.43
CA VAL A 50 4.90 18.30 11.25
C VAL A 50 6.07 17.43 11.70
N MET A 51 7.26 17.72 11.18
CA MET A 51 8.53 17.12 11.59
C MET A 51 9.42 18.24 12.11
N ASP A 52 9.92 18.10 13.34
CA ASP A 52 10.83 19.07 13.97
C ASP A 52 10.32 20.53 13.95
N GLY A 53 9.01 20.71 14.19
CA GLY A 53 8.34 22.01 14.20
C GLY A 53 8.06 22.60 12.81
N LYS A 54 8.54 21.99 11.72
CA LYS A 54 8.30 22.42 10.34
C LYS A 54 7.24 21.55 9.65
N ARG A 55 6.42 22.17 8.82
CA ARG A 55 5.44 21.44 7.98
C ARG A 55 6.13 20.98 6.71
N THR A 56 6.25 19.67 6.53
CA THR A 56 6.87 19.05 5.35
C THR A 56 5.87 18.12 4.66
N GLN A 57 5.85 18.12 3.33
CA GLN A 57 5.06 17.16 2.57
C GLN A 57 5.85 15.85 2.39
N MET A 58 5.24 14.73 2.76
CA MET A 58 5.84 13.40 2.63
C MET A 58 4.87 12.43 1.96
N LYS A 59 5.40 11.44 1.23
CA LYS A 59 4.64 10.29 0.73
C LYS A 59 4.65 9.18 1.78
N LEU A 60 3.50 8.94 2.38
CA LEU A 60 3.36 7.98 3.47
C LEU A 60 2.36 6.89 3.12
N CYS A 61 2.63 5.68 3.62
CA CYS A 61 1.68 4.58 3.53
C CYS A 61 0.58 4.70 4.60
N ALA A 62 -0.58 4.11 4.34
CA ALA A 62 -1.74 4.14 5.24
C ALA A 62 -1.41 3.76 6.71
N SER A 63 -0.52 2.80 6.94
CA SER A 63 -0.09 2.41 8.29
C SER A 63 0.71 3.51 9.01
N CYS A 64 1.61 4.20 8.29
CA CYS A 64 2.38 5.31 8.85
C CYS A 64 1.50 6.52 9.11
N ILE A 65 0.54 6.79 8.22
CA ILE A 65 -0.44 7.86 8.40
C ILE A 65 -1.26 7.63 9.68
N SER A 66 -1.73 6.39 9.89
CA SER A 66 -2.44 6.03 11.12
C SER A 66 -1.59 6.24 12.37
N ARG A 67 -0.31 5.85 12.36
CA ARG A 67 0.62 6.09 13.48
C ARG A 67 0.85 7.58 13.72
N PHE A 68 1.16 8.35 12.67
CA PHE A 68 1.43 9.78 12.79
C PHE A 68 0.22 10.58 13.26
N ARG A 69 -1.00 10.12 12.96
CA ARG A 69 -2.23 10.69 13.54
C ARG A 69 -2.32 10.44 15.05
N LYS A 70 -1.89 9.27 15.54
CA LYS A 70 -1.84 8.97 16.98
C LYS A 70 -0.75 9.78 17.68
N ASP A 71 0.41 9.94 17.03
CA ASP A 71 1.55 10.71 17.55
C ASP A 71 1.33 12.23 17.50
N GLY A 72 0.17 12.71 17.03
CA GLY A 72 -0.13 14.15 16.92
C GLY A 72 0.61 14.90 15.81
N LYS A 73 1.39 14.20 14.97
CA LYS A 73 2.19 14.79 13.88
C LYS A 73 1.36 15.26 12.69
N ILE A 74 0.12 14.77 12.58
CA ILE A 74 -0.84 15.17 11.55
C ILE A 74 -2.06 15.78 12.26
N LYS A 75 -2.30 17.07 12.04
CA LYS A 75 -3.53 17.71 12.54
C LYS A 75 -4.73 17.19 11.75
N LYS A 76 -5.79 16.78 12.44
CA LYS A 76 -7.09 16.60 11.80
C LYS A 76 -7.53 17.98 11.31
N ILE A 77 -7.81 18.10 10.02
CA ILE A 77 -8.58 19.23 9.53
C ILE A 77 -9.98 19.01 10.11
N SER A 78 -10.34 19.78 11.13
CA SER A 78 -11.74 19.99 11.47
C SER A 78 -12.34 20.70 10.27
N LEU A 79 -13.20 20.01 9.53
CA LEU A 79 -14.10 20.67 8.60
C LEU A 79 -15.00 21.62 9.41
N PRO A 80 -15.28 22.83 8.91
CA PRO A 80 -16.30 23.69 9.50
C PRO A 80 -17.69 23.01 9.45
#